data_AF-T1BMB6-F1
#
_entry.id   AF-T1BMB6-F1
#
_cell.length_a   1.000
_cell.length_b   1.000
_cell.length_c   1.000
_cell.angle_alpha   90.00
_cell.angle_beta   90.00
_cell.angle_gamma   90.00
#
_symmetry.space_group_name_H-M   'P 1'
#
loop_
_entity.id
_entity.type
_entity.pdbx_description
1 polymer ?
#
loop_
_entity_poly.entity_id
_entity_poly.type
_entity_poly.pdbx_seq_one_letter_code
_entity_poly.pdbx_strand_id
1 'polypeptide(L)'
;AHRAAGTVFSPEELSTRSARYDELIAKGWKENPLIPETPKRRGRPKKTKAQNLLSRLQTHKESVLAFMTDLSVPFTNNLAERDLRMIKVKQKISGSFRTKEGARRFARIRSYISTAAKNGKNLLEALSHALLGNPFLPSLPP
;
A
#
# COMPACT_ATOMS: atom_id res chain seq x y z
N ALA A 1 18.72 -6.04 -4.41
CA ALA A 1 19.37 -5.40 -5.57
C ALA A 1 18.88 -3.96 -5.65
N HIS A 2 19.72 -3.01 -5.22
CA HIS A 2 19.51 -1.59 -5.49
C HIS A 2 19.65 -1.39 -7.00
N ARG A 3 18.62 -0.88 -7.69
CA ARG A 3 18.82 -0.39 -9.06
C ARG A 3 19.84 0.74 -9.00
N ALA A 4 20.90 0.62 -9.79
CA ALA A 4 21.74 1.76 -10.11
C ALA A 4 20.86 2.88 -10.68
N ALA A 5 21.17 4.12 -10.34
CA ALA A 5 20.33 5.28 -10.60
C ALA A 5 19.79 5.34 -12.04
N GLY A 6 18.46 5.43 -12.17
CA GLY A 6 17.83 6.14 -13.29
C GLY A 6 17.45 5.39 -14.56
N THR A 7 17.59 4.07 -14.68
CA THR A 7 17.10 3.38 -15.89
C THR A 7 15.60 3.12 -15.83
N VAL A 8 14.85 3.89 -16.61
CA VAL A 8 13.43 3.67 -16.90
C VAL A 8 13.33 2.58 -17.96
N PHE A 9 12.39 1.65 -17.82
CA PHE A 9 12.12 0.66 -18.84
C PHE A 9 11.55 1.30 -20.10
N SER A 10 11.92 0.78 -21.27
CA SER A 10 11.26 1.19 -22.51
C SER A 10 9.77 0.81 -22.51
N PRO A 11 8.91 1.46 -23.31
CA PRO A 11 7.50 1.06 -23.43
C PRO A 11 7.32 -0.41 -23.82
N GLU A 12 8.17 -0.92 -24.71
CA GLU A 12 8.18 -2.32 -25.13
C GLU A 12 8.55 -3.26 -23.98
N GLU A 13 9.57 -2.88 -23.21
CA GLU A 13 10.02 -3.57 -22.02
C GLU A 13 8.96 -3.63 -20.91
N LEU A 14 8.21 -2.55 -20.71
CA LEU A 14 7.07 -2.47 -19.80
C LEU A 14 5.94 -3.40 -20.26
N SER A 15 5.59 -3.33 -21.55
CA SER A 15 4.56 -4.17 -22.15
C SER A 15 4.90 -5.66 -22.02
N THR A 16 6.13 -6.03 -22.37
CA THR A 16 6.63 -7.42 -22.28
C THR A 16 6.53 -7.98 -20.85
N ARG A 17 6.95 -7.19 -19.86
CA ARG A 17 6.90 -7.61 -18.44
C ARG A 17 5.47 -7.63 -17.90
N SER A 18 4.62 -6.70 -18.34
CA SER A 18 3.18 -6.68 -18.02
C SER A 18 2.45 -7.89 -18.59
N ALA A 19 2.74 -8.29 -19.82
CA ALA A 19 2.20 -9.49 -20.45
C ALA A 19 2.65 -10.76 -19.72
N ARG A 20 3.96 -10.87 -19.40
CA ARG A 20 4.49 -11.98 -18.61
C ARG A 20 3.85 -12.08 -17.23
N TYR A 21 3.51 -10.95 -16.61
CA TYR A 21 2.75 -10.94 -15.35
C TYR A 21 1.37 -11.58 -15.54
N ASP A 22 0.63 -11.20 -16.59
CA ASP A 22 -0.70 -11.76 -16.86
C ASP A 22 -0.64 -13.26 -17.16
N GLU A 23 0.37 -13.72 -17.91
CA GLU A 23 0.60 -15.14 -18.17
C GLU A 23 0.81 -15.93 -16.86
N LEU A 24 1.60 -15.38 -15.93
CA LEU A 24 1.83 -16.02 -14.63
C LEU A 24 0.55 -16.06 -13.78
N ILE A 25 -0.26 -15.01 -13.81
CA ILE A 25 -1.57 -15.00 -13.12
C ILE A 25 -2.53 -16.01 -13.76
N ALA A 26 -2.59 -16.09 -15.08
CA ALA A 26 -3.41 -17.05 -15.81
C ALA A 26 -2.99 -18.50 -15.52
N LYS A 27 -1.67 -18.78 -15.54
CA LYS A 27 -1.10 -20.06 -15.12
C LYS A 27 -1.48 -20.39 -13.68
N GLY A 28 -1.35 -19.43 -12.77
CA GLY A 28 -1.73 -19.59 -11.37
C GLY A 28 -3.20 -19.96 -11.19
N TRP A 29 -4.11 -19.33 -11.96
CA TRP A 29 -5.53 -19.69 -11.96
C TRP A 29 -5.81 -21.08 -12.54
N LYS A 30 -5.07 -21.49 -13.58
CA LYS A 30 -5.16 -22.85 -14.15
C LYS A 30 -4.75 -23.93 -13.15
N GLU A 31 -3.69 -23.67 -12.37
CA GLU A 31 -3.22 -24.58 -11.31
C GLU A 31 -4.12 -24.53 -10.07
N ASN A 32 -4.84 -23.44 -9.84
CA ASN A 32 -5.70 -23.22 -8.68
C ASN A 32 -7.14 -22.85 -9.10
N PRO A 33 -7.85 -23.74 -9.81
CA PRO A 33 -9.16 -23.44 -10.36
C PRO A 33 -10.15 -23.10 -9.26
N LEU A 34 -11.13 -22.25 -9.57
CA LEU A 34 -12.21 -21.92 -8.64
C LEU A 34 -13.01 -23.19 -8.31
N ILE A 35 -13.31 -23.37 -7.03
CA ILE A 35 -14.16 -24.48 -6.59
C ILE A 35 -15.58 -24.15 -7.06
N PRO A 36 -16.25 -25.04 -7.82
CA PRO A 36 -17.59 -24.80 -8.29
C PRO A 36 -18.56 -24.59 -7.12
N GLU A 37 -19.56 -23.72 -7.31
CA GLU A 37 -20.60 -23.50 -6.31
C GLU A 37 -21.37 -24.80 -6.10
N THR A 38 -21.43 -25.29 -4.86
CA THR A 38 -22.23 -26.46 -4.52
C THR A 38 -23.59 -26.01 -4.00
N PRO A 39 -24.70 -26.61 -4.47
CA PRO A 39 -26.05 -26.10 -4.21
C PRO A 39 -26.49 -26.18 -2.74
N LYS A 40 -25.74 -26.86 -1.88
CA LYS A 40 -26.14 -27.18 -0.50
C LYS A 40 -25.59 -26.24 0.59
N ARG A 41 -24.75 -25.25 0.26
CA ARG A 41 -24.16 -24.34 1.25
C ARG A 41 -24.60 -22.89 1.01
N ARG A 42 -25.22 -22.28 2.02
CA ARG A 42 -25.60 -20.86 2.00
C ARG A 42 -24.34 -19.99 2.06
N GLY A 43 -24.18 -19.08 1.11
CA GLY A 43 -23.08 -18.10 1.07
C GLY A 43 -21.97 -18.43 0.07
N ARG A 44 -21.14 -17.43 -0.24
CA ARG A 44 -20.05 -17.54 -1.22
C ARG A 44 -19.05 -18.63 -0.82
N PRO A 45 -18.63 -19.53 -1.74
CA PRO A 45 -17.59 -20.50 -1.45
C PRO A 45 -16.30 -19.83 -0.97
N LYS A 46 -15.70 -20.39 0.09
CA LYS A 46 -14.44 -19.90 0.63
C LYS A 46 -13.30 -20.17 -0.36
N LYS A 47 -12.64 -19.11 -0.82
CA LYS A 47 -11.42 -19.18 -1.64
C LYS A 47 -10.23 -19.70 -0.81
N THR A 48 -9.35 -20.47 -1.44
CA THR A 48 -8.07 -20.92 -0.86
C THR A 48 -7.09 -19.75 -0.70
N LYS A 49 -6.00 -19.94 0.05
CA LYS A 49 -4.94 -18.92 0.20
C LYS A 49 -4.36 -18.51 -1.17
N ALA A 50 -4.10 -19.48 -2.04
CA ALA A 50 -3.59 -19.24 -3.39
C ALA A 50 -4.59 -18.44 -4.25
N GLN A 51 -5.88 -18.80 -4.22
CA GLN A 51 -6.93 -18.07 -4.95
C GLN A 51 -7.11 -16.64 -4.44
N ASN A 52 -6.97 -16.40 -3.12
CA ASN A 52 -7.00 -15.05 -2.56
C ASN A 52 -5.81 -14.22 -3.02
N LEU A 53 -4.61 -14.81 -3.04
CA LEU A 53 -3.42 -14.14 -3.55
C LEU A 53 -3.56 -13.79 -5.04
N LEU A 54 -3.95 -14.76 -5.88
CA LEU A 54 -4.18 -14.55 -7.32
C LEU A 54 -5.21 -13.46 -7.57
N SER A 55 -6.34 -13.51 -6.86
CA SER A 55 -7.39 -12.49 -6.94
C SER A 55 -6.85 -11.10 -6.58
N ARG A 56 -6.02 -11.00 -5.52
CA ARG A 56 -5.45 -9.72 -5.09
C ARG A 56 -4.43 -9.17 -6.09
N LEU A 57 -3.53 -10.03 -6.57
CA LEU A 57 -2.52 -9.68 -7.57
C LEU A 57 -3.18 -9.21 -8.87
N GLN A 58 -4.15 -9.96 -9.38
CA GLN A 58 -4.91 -9.60 -10.58
C GLN A 58 -5.67 -8.28 -10.41
N THR A 59 -6.38 -8.10 -9.28
CA THR A 59 -7.18 -6.88 -9.04
C THR A 59 -6.31 -5.64 -8.90
N HIS A 60 -5.11 -5.77 -8.34
CA HIS A 60 -4.22 -4.64 -8.06
C HIS A 60 -2.97 -4.65 -8.93
N LYS A 61 -3.06 -5.20 -10.16
CA LYS A 61 -1.94 -5.30 -11.09
C LYS A 61 -1.18 -3.99 -11.23
N GLU A 62 -1.90 -2.88 -11.46
CA GLU A 62 -1.31 -1.56 -11.61
C GLU A 62 -0.48 -1.15 -10.38
N SER A 63 -1.05 -1.32 -9.18
CA SER A 63 -0.33 -1.01 -7.94
C SER A 63 0.86 -1.94 -7.69
N VAL A 64 0.74 -3.22 -8.07
CA VAL A 64 1.82 -4.20 -7.94
C VAL A 64 2.98 -3.87 -8.88
N LEU A 65 2.69 -3.42 -10.11
CA LEU A 65 3.68 -3.09 -11.12
C LEU A 65 4.11 -1.61 -11.11
N ALA A 66 3.56 -0.78 -10.22
CA ALA A 66 3.78 0.66 -10.18
C ALA A 66 5.26 1.06 -10.12
N PHE A 67 6.10 0.30 -9.43
CA PHE A 67 7.55 0.55 -9.34
C PHE A 67 8.29 0.42 -10.69
N MET A 68 7.66 -0.18 -11.70
CA MET A 68 8.21 -0.28 -13.05
C MET A 68 8.03 1.03 -13.82
N THR A 69 6.98 1.80 -13.52
CA THR A 69 6.61 3.04 -14.22
C THR A 69 6.92 4.29 -13.40
N ASP A 70 6.82 4.20 -12.08
CA ASP A 70 7.05 5.30 -11.15
C ASP A 70 8.20 4.93 -10.20
N LEU A 71 9.36 5.55 -10.44
CA LEU A 71 10.58 5.34 -9.65
C LEU A 71 10.51 5.98 -8.26
N SER A 72 9.51 6.84 -7.99
CA SER A 72 9.26 7.37 -6.65
C SER A 72 8.67 6.30 -5.71
N VAL A 73 8.05 5.25 -6.28
CA VAL A 73 7.50 4.13 -5.52
C VAL A 73 8.64 3.18 -5.10
N PRO A 74 8.92 3.03 -3.80
CA PRO A 74 9.95 2.11 -3.35
C PRO A 74 9.51 0.65 -3.58
N PHE A 75 10.47 -0.22 -3.91
CA PHE A 75 10.21 -1.65 -4.06
C PHE A 75 9.80 -2.34 -2.75
N THR A 76 10.16 -1.76 -1.60
CA THR A 76 9.85 -2.34 -0.28
C THR A 76 8.69 -1.62 0.39
N ASN A 77 7.94 -2.36 1.21
CA ASN A 77 6.85 -1.83 2.02
C ASN A 77 7.34 -1.19 3.34
N ASN A 78 8.66 -1.05 3.54
CA ASN A 78 9.28 -0.59 4.80
C ASN A 78 8.69 0.74 5.29
N LEU A 79 8.38 1.66 4.38
CA LEU A 79 7.80 2.96 4.72
C LEU A 79 6.39 2.80 5.31
N ALA A 80 5.54 2.01 4.66
CA ALA A 80 4.19 1.72 5.12
C ALA A 80 4.20 0.99 6.47
N GLU A 81 5.10 0.02 6.64
CA GLU A 81 5.26 -0.68 7.93
C GLU A 81 5.71 0.25 9.05
N ARG A 82 6.67 1.14 8.76
CA ARG A 82 7.17 2.14 9.72
C ARG A 82 6.06 3.08 10.17
N ASP A 83 5.21 3.54 9.24
CA ASP A 83 4.06 4.39 9.54
C ASP A 83 3.06 3.67 10.47
N LEU A 84 2.77 2.38 10.20
CA LEU A 84 1.84 1.58 11.00
C LEU A 84 2.40 1.13 12.35
N ARG A 85 3.74 1.03 12.47
CA ARG A 85 4.42 0.52 13.67
C ARG A 85 4.00 1.27 14.93
N MET A 86 3.87 2.59 14.86
CA MET A 86 3.55 3.39 16.03
C MET A 86 2.11 3.18 16.53
N ILE A 87 1.18 2.79 15.65
CA ILE A 87 -0.16 2.36 16.07
C ILE A 87 -0.06 1.07 16.86
N LYS A 88 0.73 0.10 16.38
CA LYS A 88 0.93 -1.18 17.08
C LYS A 88 1.68 -1.03 18.39
N VAL A 89 2.69 -0.15 18.46
CA VAL A 89 3.38 0.19 19.71
C VAL A 89 2.41 0.81 20.71
N LYS A 90 1.55 1.74 20.27
CA LYS A 90 0.54 2.35 21.13
C LYS A 90 -0.44 1.30 21.69
N GLN A 91 -0.87 0.36 20.86
CA GLN A 91 -1.75 -0.74 21.27
C GLN A 91 -1.08 -1.72 22.24
N LYS A 92 0.15 -2.15 21.93
CA LYS A 92 0.85 -3.24 22.64
C LYS A 92 1.55 -2.77 23.92
N ILE A 93 2.15 -1.59 23.91
CA ILE A 93 3.11 -1.15 24.92
C ILE A 93 2.63 0.12 25.64
N SER A 94 2.10 1.11 24.92
CA SER A 94 1.78 2.42 25.51
C SER A 94 0.33 2.56 25.99
N GLY A 95 -0.20 1.51 26.62
CA GLY A 95 -1.51 1.53 27.32
C GLY A 95 -2.75 1.54 26.42
N SER A 96 -2.61 1.25 25.12
CA SER A 96 -3.70 1.22 24.14
C SER A 96 -4.49 2.54 24.04
N PHE A 97 -5.61 2.51 23.31
CA PHE A 97 -6.56 3.62 23.20
C PHE A 97 -7.79 3.33 24.06
N ARG A 98 -8.09 4.25 24.98
CA ARG A 98 -9.29 4.15 25.85
C ARG A 98 -10.59 4.48 25.12
N THR A 99 -10.50 5.29 24.06
CA THR A 99 -11.65 5.72 23.26
C THR A 99 -11.33 5.70 21.77
N LYS A 100 -12.36 5.50 20.94
CA LYS A 100 -12.25 5.60 19.48
C LYS A 100 -11.77 6.99 19.04
N GLU A 101 -12.21 8.03 19.75
CA GLU A 101 -11.82 9.41 19.46
C GLU A 101 -10.32 9.66 19.72
N GLY A 102 -9.78 9.13 20.82
CA GLY A 102 -8.34 9.19 21.08
C GLY A 102 -7.52 8.49 19.99
N ALA A 103 -8.00 7.35 19.48
CA ALA A 103 -7.38 6.65 18.35
C ALA A 103 -7.42 7.49 17.06
N ARG A 104 -8.54 8.17 16.77
CA ARG A 104 -8.65 9.07 15.61
C ARG A 104 -7.68 10.25 15.69
N ARG A 105 -7.58 10.90 16.85
CA ARG A 105 -6.64 12.03 17.07
C ARG A 105 -5.20 11.58 16.87
N PHE A 106 -4.83 10.43 17.43
CA PHE A 106 -3.49 9.85 17.23
C PHE A 106 -3.22 9.57 15.75
N ALA A 107 -4.16 8.91 15.05
CA ALA A 107 -4.03 8.64 13.63
C ALA A 107 -3.88 9.94 12.82
N ARG A 108 -4.71 10.96 13.08
CA ARG A 108 -4.63 12.26 12.39
C ARG A 108 -3.26 12.92 12.53
N ILE A 109 -2.73 13.00 13.75
CA ILE A 109 -1.40 13.60 14.01
C ILE A 109 -0.31 12.82 13.28
N ARG A 110 -0.33 11.48 13.39
CA ARG A 110 0.67 10.62 12.73
C ARG A 110 0.59 10.70 11.21
N SER A 111 -0.62 10.74 10.65
CA SER A 111 -0.85 10.92 9.21
C SER A 111 -0.33 12.27 8.73
N TYR A 112 -0.54 13.36 9.47
CA TYR A 112 0.00 14.68 9.13
C TYR A 112 1.53 14.67 9.08
N ILE A 113 2.19 14.15 10.13
CA ILE A 113 3.65 14.05 10.20
C ILE A 113 4.20 13.20 9.06
N SER A 114 3.63 12.02 8.81
CA SER A 114 4.04 11.14 7.71
C SER A 114 3.89 11.82 6.35
N THR A 115 2.79 12.57 6.16
CA THR A 115 2.53 13.32 4.91
C THR A 115 3.55 14.43 4.71
N ALA A 116 3.82 15.24 5.74
CA ALA A 116 4.83 16.31 5.68
C ALA A 116 6.23 15.75 5.36
N ALA A 117 6.64 14.67 6.05
CA ALA A 117 7.92 14.01 5.79
C ALA A 117 8.04 13.49 4.35
N LYS A 118 6.99 12.83 3.83
CA LYS A 118 6.95 12.31 2.46
C LYS A 118 7.02 13.39 1.39
N ASN A 119 6.56 14.60 1.71
CA ASN A 119 6.64 15.78 0.84
C ASN A 119 7.92 16.61 1.09
N GLY A 120 8.92 16.05 1.78
CA GLY A 120 10.21 16.70 2.02
C GLY A 120 10.14 17.94 2.91
N LYS A 121 9.08 18.11 3.71
CA LYS A 121 8.93 19.27 4.60
C LYS A 121 9.71 19.07 5.89
N ASN A 122 10.26 20.16 6.42
CA ASN A 122 10.79 20.18 7.77
C ASN A 122 9.65 19.92 8.77
N LEU A 123 9.79 18.89 9.59
CA LEU A 123 8.73 18.45 10.49
C LEU A 123 8.44 19.44 11.62
N LEU A 124 9.46 20.11 12.14
CA LEU A 124 9.30 21.08 13.21
C LEU A 124 8.52 22.30 12.71
N GLU A 125 8.92 22.84 11.55
CA GLU A 125 8.22 23.94 10.90
C GLU A 125 6.79 23.55 10.55
N ALA A 126 6.57 22.38 9.94
CA ALA A 126 5.25 21.90 9.58
C ALA A 126 4.32 21.75 10.80
N LEU A 127 4.84 21.32 11.95
CA LEU A 127 4.08 21.23 13.19
C LEU A 127 3.79 22.63 13.78
N SER A 128 4.78 23.53 13.80
CA SER A 128 4.58 24.91 14.23
C SER A 128 3.48 25.60 13.40
N HIS A 129 3.57 25.50 12.08
CA HIS A 129 2.57 26.08 11.18
C HIS A 129 1.17 25.49 11.39
N ALA A 130 1.06 24.18 11.61
CA ALA A 130 -0.23 23.56 11.92
C ALA A 130 -0.84 24.07 13.23
N LEU A 131 -0.03 24.29 14.27
CA LEU A 131 -0.48 24.86 15.54
C LEU A 131 -0.89 26.33 15.42
N LEU A 132 -0.24 27.08 14.54
CA LEU A 132 -0.58 28.46 14.20
C LEU A 132 -1.77 28.60 13.23
N GLY A 133 -2.43 27.49 12.87
CA GLY A 133 -3.61 27.49 12.00
C GLY A 133 -3.33 27.46 10.50
N ASN A 134 -2.06 27.32 10.09
CA ASN A 134 -1.61 27.31 8.70
C ASN A 134 -0.99 25.95 8.32
N PRO A 135 -1.70 24.81 8.44
CA PRO A 135 -1.10 23.50 8.22
C PRO A 135 -0.63 23.31 6.78
N PHE A 136 0.43 22.51 6.60
CA PHE A 136 0.83 22.06 5.28
C PHE A 136 -0.26 21.16 4.68
N LEU A 137 -0.73 21.53 3.49
CA LEU A 137 -1.64 20.72 2.68
C LEU A 137 -0.90 20.36 1.38
N PRO A 138 -0.66 19.06 1.12
CA PRO A 138 -0.06 18.67 -0.15
C PRO A 138 -1.03 18.99 -1.29
N SER A 139 -0.52 19.51 -2.41
CA SER A 139 -1.31 19.59 -3.63
C SER A 139 -1.61 18.17 -4.09
N LEU A 140 -2.87 17.89 -4.41
CA LEU A 140 -3.20 16.66 -5.12
C LEU A 140 -2.51 16.73 -6.49
N PRO A 141 -1.84 15.65 -6.95
CA PRO A 141 -1.47 15.58 -8.35
C PRO A 141 -2.75 15.71 -9.21
N PRO A 142 -2.65 16.35 -10.39
CA PRO A 142 -3.78 16.51 -11.29
C PRO A 142 -4.41 15.17 -11.70
#